data_AF-A0A0F9M6S7-F1
#
_entry.id   AF-A0A0F9M6S7-F1
#
_cell.length_a   1.000
_cell.length_b   1.000
_cell.length_c   1.000
_cell.angle_alpha   90.00
_cell.angle_beta   90.00
_cell.angle_gamma   90.00
#
_symmetry.space_group_name_H-M   'P 1'
#
loop_
_entity.id
_entity.type
_entity.pdbx_description
1 polymer ?
#
loop_
_entity_poly.entity_id
_entity_poly.type
_entity_poly.pdbx_seq_one_letter_code
_entity_poly.pdbx_strand_id
1 'polypeptide(L)'
;MARHYVKNAITKNPKEKKYLEYMNQIEFKERYVNKIHCGDCLDILKDLPDSCVDLVLTDPPYGLNLKMQGGTWGISYRHGDMKKWDYVIKEADIQLCIQKGKNAIIWGGNNYTMTPSRCWLVWEKPFFPTMSDNELAWTSFDKPTKSFRNNRIGNVNGHPTEKPLSLMVWCVENYSNPDALILDPFCGSGTTCVAAKMLGRRYIGIDISEKYCEIARQRLEAVDTGVPVKEQQKGQMAMFPNK
;
A
#
# COMPACT_ATOMS: atom_id res chain seq x y z
N MET A 1 5.36 28.91 -8.61
CA MET A 1 4.32 28.81 -9.67
C MET A 1 4.05 27.33 -9.92
N ALA A 2 2.92 26.81 -9.46
CA ALA A 2 2.52 25.42 -9.69
C ALA A 2 2.27 25.22 -11.19
N ARG A 3 3.13 24.46 -11.86
CA ARG A 3 2.92 24.08 -13.25
C ARG A 3 1.74 23.11 -13.27
N HIS A 4 0.62 23.62 -13.78
CA HIS A 4 -0.59 22.87 -14.06
C HIS A 4 -0.19 21.72 -15.00
N TYR A 5 -0.61 20.50 -14.68
CA TYR A 5 -0.49 19.31 -15.55
C TYR A 5 -0.69 19.75 -16.99
N VAL A 6 0.28 19.56 -17.88
CA VAL A 6 0.14 20.03 -19.26
C VAL A 6 -1.02 19.25 -19.88
N LYS A 7 -2.22 19.84 -19.82
CA LYS A 7 -3.46 19.26 -20.33
C LYS A 7 -3.16 18.76 -21.73
N ASN A 8 -3.56 17.52 -22.00
CA ASN A 8 -3.43 16.82 -23.29
C ASN A 8 -3.94 17.71 -24.44
N ALA A 9 -3.12 18.64 -24.91
CA ALA A 9 -3.36 19.36 -26.12
C ALA A 9 -3.20 18.33 -27.23
N ILE A 10 -4.30 18.06 -27.94
CA ILE A 10 -4.30 17.13 -29.07
C ILE A 10 -3.55 17.81 -30.23
N THR A 11 -2.22 17.72 -30.20
CA THR A 11 -1.38 18.17 -31.32
C THR A 11 -1.18 17.03 -32.31
N LYS A 12 -1.32 17.34 -33.60
CA LYS A 12 -0.99 16.42 -34.70
C LYS A 12 0.51 16.43 -35.02
N ASN A 13 1.30 17.31 -34.41
CA ASN A 13 2.74 17.42 -34.65
C ASN A 13 3.51 16.38 -33.83
N PRO A 14 4.24 15.44 -34.47
CA PRO A 14 4.96 14.38 -33.77
C PRO A 14 6.05 14.89 -32.81
N LYS A 15 6.72 16.00 -33.13
CA LYS A 15 7.78 16.58 -32.28
C LYS A 15 7.18 17.20 -31.01
N GLU A 16 6.08 17.91 -31.16
CA GLU A 16 5.36 18.53 -30.04
C GLU A 16 4.74 17.46 -29.14
N LYS A 17 4.15 16.41 -29.71
CA LYS A 17 3.63 15.26 -28.94
C LYS A 17 4.72 14.63 -28.06
N LYS A 18 5.90 14.36 -28.63
CA LYS A 18 7.03 13.78 -27.89
C LYS A 18 7.52 14.70 -26.77
N TYR A 19 7.51 16.01 -26.99
CA TYR A 19 7.85 17.00 -25.96
C TYR A 19 6.83 17.01 -24.82
N LEU A 20 5.53 17.01 -25.12
CA LEU A 20 4.47 16.95 -24.12
C LEU A 20 4.53 15.67 -23.29
N GLU A 21 4.74 14.52 -23.92
CA GLU A 21 4.93 13.24 -23.22
C GLU A 21 6.13 13.28 -22.27
N TYR A 22 7.25 13.84 -22.70
CA TYR A 22 8.44 14.01 -21.86
C TYR A 22 8.18 14.93 -20.66
N MET A 23 7.53 16.08 -20.88
CA MET A 23 7.19 17.01 -19.81
C MET A 23 6.22 16.39 -18.80
N ASN A 24 5.20 15.66 -19.27
CA ASN A 24 4.27 14.95 -18.41
C ASN A 24 4.97 13.88 -17.56
N GLN A 25 5.97 13.18 -18.11
CA GLN A 25 6.76 12.22 -17.33
C GLN A 25 7.62 12.89 -16.24
N ILE A 26 8.18 14.07 -16.51
CA ILE A 26 8.91 14.85 -15.51
C ILE A 26 7.95 15.31 -14.41
N GLU A 27 6.84 15.95 -14.78
CA GLU A 27 5.85 16.45 -13.82
C GLU A 27 5.28 15.32 -12.95
N PHE A 28 5.00 14.15 -13.55
CA PHE A 28 4.56 12.96 -12.81
C PHE A 28 5.61 12.53 -11.78
N LYS A 29 6.88 12.41 -12.19
CA LYS A 29 7.98 12.02 -11.28
C LYS A 29 8.14 13.04 -10.15
N GLU A 30 8.20 14.32 -10.48
CA GLU A 30 8.34 15.39 -9.51
C GLU A 30 7.15 15.46 -8.56
N ARG A 31 5.93 15.21 -9.04
CA ARG A 31 4.72 15.31 -8.23
C ARG A 31 4.53 14.10 -7.31
N TYR A 32 4.73 12.88 -7.80
CA TYR A 32 4.26 11.67 -7.12
C TYR A 32 5.35 10.71 -6.63
N VAL A 33 6.46 10.60 -7.35
CA VAL A 33 7.42 9.51 -7.10
C VAL A 33 8.24 9.78 -5.85
N ASN A 34 8.38 8.73 -5.02
CA ASN A 34 9.03 8.71 -3.71
C ASN A 34 8.41 9.71 -2.73
N LYS A 35 7.08 9.80 -2.73
CA LYS A 35 6.32 10.72 -1.88
C LYS A 35 5.17 10.03 -1.15
N ILE A 36 4.86 10.61 0.00
CA ILE A 36 3.64 10.33 0.77
C ILE A 36 2.69 11.50 0.58
N HIS A 37 1.50 11.22 0.04
CA HIS A 37 0.44 12.17 -0.18
C HIS A 37 -0.61 12.06 0.91
N CYS A 38 -0.84 13.14 1.65
CA CYS A 38 -1.95 13.19 2.60
C CYS A 38 -3.22 13.68 1.88
N GLY A 39 -4.26 12.84 1.87
CA GLY A 39 -5.53 13.15 1.23
C GLY A 39 -6.37 11.91 0.93
N ASP A 40 -7.57 12.12 0.39
CA ASP A 40 -8.41 11.03 -0.08
C ASP A 40 -7.75 10.36 -1.30
N CYS A 41 -7.55 9.05 -1.21
CA CYS A 41 -6.93 8.27 -2.27
C CYS A 41 -7.74 8.34 -3.57
N LEU A 42 -9.07 8.36 -3.53
CA LEU A 42 -9.91 8.36 -4.72
C LEU A 42 -9.77 9.67 -5.50
N ASP A 43 -9.52 10.77 -4.81
CA ASP A 43 -9.28 12.06 -5.45
C ASP A 43 -7.90 12.10 -6.11
N ILE A 44 -6.87 11.59 -5.42
CA ILE A 44 -5.51 11.54 -5.97
C ILE A 44 -5.42 10.54 -7.14
N LEU A 45 -6.09 9.38 -7.04
CA LEU A 45 -6.10 8.33 -8.06
C LEU A 45 -6.72 8.82 -9.39
N LYS A 46 -7.66 9.77 -9.37
CA LYS A 46 -8.24 10.37 -10.60
C LYS A 46 -7.20 11.09 -11.43
N ASP A 47 -6.20 11.69 -10.79
CA ASP A 47 -5.11 12.41 -11.46
C ASP A 47 -4.01 11.47 -11.99
N LEU A 48 -4.00 10.20 -11.56
CA LEU A 48 -3.02 9.21 -11.99
C LEU A 48 -3.47 8.53 -13.29
N PRO A 49 -2.61 8.46 -14.32
CA PRO A 49 -2.89 7.65 -15.51
C PRO A 49 -3.05 6.16 -15.17
N ASP A 50 -3.80 5.43 -15.99
CA ASP A 50 -3.89 3.98 -15.84
C ASP A 50 -2.56 3.31 -16.15
N SER A 51 -2.27 2.19 -15.47
CA SER A 51 -1.01 1.44 -15.59
C SER A 51 0.26 2.31 -15.42
N CYS A 52 0.17 3.43 -14.68
CA CYS A 52 1.30 4.32 -14.44
C CYS A 52 2.33 3.77 -13.45
N VAL A 53 1.96 2.77 -12.65
CA VAL A 53 2.88 2.08 -11.73
C VAL A 53 3.08 0.61 -12.11
N ASP A 54 4.21 0.03 -11.71
CA ASP A 54 4.52 -1.37 -12.03
C ASP A 54 3.75 -2.35 -11.15
N LEU A 55 3.48 -1.97 -9.89
CA LEU A 55 2.74 -2.76 -8.93
C LEU A 55 1.89 -1.88 -8.00
N VAL A 56 0.62 -2.22 -7.86
CA VAL A 56 -0.23 -1.78 -6.76
C VAL A 56 -0.10 -2.82 -5.65
N LEU A 57 0.35 -2.43 -4.46
CA LEU A 57 0.47 -3.31 -3.31
C LEU A 57 -0.17 -2.62 -2.12
N THR A 58 -1.28 -3.14 -1.63
CA THR A 58 -2.07 -2.43 -0.61
C THR A 58 -2.92 -3.35 0.26
N ASP A 59 -3.37 -2.81 1.38
CA ASP A 59 -4.18 -3.42 2.43
C ASP A 59 -5.36 -2.48 2.76
N PRO A 60 -6.40 -2.45 1.89
CA PRO A 60 -7.50 -1.50 2.01
C PRO A 60 -8.39 -1.82 3.23
N PRO A 61 -9.10 -0.84 3.81
CA PRO A 61 -10.07 -1.10 4.87
C PRO A 61 -11.25 -1.95 4.38
N TYR A 62 -11.61 -2.98 5.13
CA TYR A 62 -12.49 -4.07 4.69
C TYR A 62 -13.95 -3.94 5.15
N GLY A 63 -14.26 -2.99 6.03
CA GLY A 63 -15.58 -2.92 6.66
C GLY A 63 -15.88 -4.08 7.61
N LEU A 64 -14.86 -4.79 8.12
CA LEU A 64 -15.02 -5.93 9.02
C LEU A 64 -15.73 -5.55 10.33
N ASN A 65 -15.67 -4.27 10.71
CA ASN A 65 -16.31 -3.74 11.90
C ASN A 65 -17.83 -3.92 11.89
N LEU A 66 -18.45 -3.99 10.71
CA LEU A 66 -19.89 -4.26 10.56
C LEU A 66 -20.26 -5.73 10.85
N LYS A 67 -19.29 -6.65 10.69
CA LYS A 67 -19.47 -8.09 10.86
C LYS A 67 -19.00 -8.57 12.24
N MET A 68 -18.09 -7.85 12.90
CA MET A 68 -17.58 -8.19 14.24
C MET A 68 -18.57 -7.78 15.36
N GLN A 69 -19.65 -8.55 15.54
CA GLN A 69 -20.61 -8.36 16.63
C GLN A 69 -20.33 -9.32 17.79
N GLY A 70 -19.47 -8.91 18.74
CA GLY A 70 -19.21 -9.65 20.00
C GLY A 70 -17.74 -9.78 20.42
N GLY A 71 -17.49 -10.28 21.63
CA GLY A 71 -16.15 -10.49 22.21
C GLY A 71 -15.43 -9.22 22.70
N THR A 72 -14.16 -9.33 23.08
CA THR A 72 -13.32 -8.21 23.57
C THR A 72 -13.27 -7.05 22.58
N TRP A 73 -13.29 -7.36 21.28
CA TRP A 73 -13.34 -6.37 20.19
C TRP A 73 -14.70 -5.64 20.13
N GLY A 74 -15.82 -6.36 20.33
CA GLY A 74 -17.16 -5.77 20.50
C GLY A 74 -17.27 -4.72 21.62
N ILE A 75 -16.43 -4.85 22.67
CA ILE A 75 -16.42 -3.94 23.82
C ILE A 75 -15.63 -2.65 23.51
N SER A 76 -14.51 -2.76 22.80
CA SER A 76 -13.74 -1.59 22.34
C SER A 76 -14.48 -0.79 21.26
N TYR A 77 -15.41 -1.40 20.51
CA TYR A 77 -16.33 -0.66 19.62
C TYR A 77 -17.34 0.24 20.35
N ARG A 78 -17.81 -0.17 21.54
CA ARG A 78 -18.75 0.63 22.34
C ARG A 78 -18.10 1.90 22.88
N HIS A 79 -16.78 1.92 23.02
CA HIS A 79 -16.00 3.05 23.55
C HIS A 79 -15.55 4.06 22.48
N GLY A 80 -15.87 3.86 21.20
CA GLY A 80 -15.76 4.89 20.16
C GLY A 80 -14.42 4.98 19.42
N ASP A 81 -13.36 4.33 19.90
CA ASP A 81 -12.00 4.47 19.34
C ASP A 81 -11.79 3.80 17.97
N MET A 82 -12.56 2.77 17.63
CA MET A 82 -12.41 1.99 16.39
C MET A 82 -13.27 2.45 15.20
N LYS A 83 -14.14 3.45 15.37
CA LYS A 83 -15.17 3.80 14.38
C LYS A 83 -14.69 4.58 13.15
N LYS A 84 -13.46 5.13 13.17
CA LYS A 84 -13.03 6.15 12.19
C LYS A 84 -12.23 5.66 10.98
N TRP A 85 -11.69 4.43 10.99
CA TRP A 85 -10.74 3.97 9.96
C TRP A 85 -11.30 2.90 9.02
N ASP A 86 -12.29 2.13 9.46
CA ASP A 86 -12.87 1.01 8.68
C ASP A 86 -14.09 1.46 7.89
N TYR A 87 -13.90 2.43 6.99
CA TYR A 87 -14.92 2.75 6.00
C TYR A 87 -15.04 1.59 5.02
N VAL A 88 -16.28 1.24 4.65
CA VAL A 88 -16.51 0.25 3.60
C VAL A 88 -16.05 0.83 2.28
N ILE A 89 -14.92 0.34 1.78
CA ILE A 89 -14.49 0.61 0.41
C ILE A 89 -15.39 -0.16 -0.54
N LYS A 90 -15.85 0.50 -1.61
CA LYS A 90 -16.69 -0.14 -2.62
C LYS A 90 -15.82 -0.94 -3.57
N GLU A 91 -16.40 -1.95 -4.21
CA GLU A 91 -15.72 -2.73 -5.25
C GLU A 91 -15.11 -1.81 -6.34
N ALA A 92 -15.85 -0.80 -6.77
CA ALA A 92 -15.40 0.15 -7.79
C ALA A 92 -14.11 0.90 -7.40
N ASP A 93 -13.93 1.16 -6.10
CA ASP A 93 -12.77 1.86 -5.57
C ASP A 93 -11.53 0.94 -5.60
N ILE A 94 -11.70 -0.34 -5.28
CA ILE A 94 -10.65 -1.35 -5.43
C ILE A 94 -10.28 -1.54 -6.91
N GLN A 95 -11.26 -1.58 -7.80
CA GLN A 95 -11.00 -1.66 -9.24
C GLN A 95 -10.24 -0.42 -9.76
N LEU A 96 -10.58 0.78 -9.28
CA LEU A 96 -9.83 2.00 -9.59
C LEU A 96 -8.37 1.88 -9.14
N CYS A 97 -8.10 1.33 -7.95
CA CYS A 97 -6.74 1.07 -7.49
C CYS A 97 -6.00 0.12 -8.43
N ILE A 98 -6.61 -1.04 -8.75
CA ILE A 98 -6.02 -2.07 -9.62
C ILE A 98 -5.65 -1.49 -10.99
N GLN A 99 -6.51 -0.67 -11.58
CA GLN A 99 -6.29 -0.06 -12.91
C GLN A 99 -5.03 0.80 -13.00
N LYS A 100 -4.52 1.34 -11.88
CA LYS A 100 -3.30 2.15 -11.87
C LYS A 100 -2.02 1.32 -11.99
N GLY A 101 -2.09 0.03 -11.68
CA GLY A 101 -0.95 -0.88 -11.76
C GLY A 101 -0.94 -1.71 -13.04
N LYS A 102 0.26 -2.04 -13.51
CA LYS A 102 0.46 -3.17 -14.46
C LYS A 102 0.16 -4.51 -13.79
N ASN A 103 0.44 -4.60 -12.49
CA ASN A 103 0.06 -5.71 -11.63
C ASN A 103 -0.49 -5.19 -10.30
N ALA A 104 -1.19 -6.05 -9.56
CA ALA A 104 -1.76 -5.73 -8.26
C ALA A 104 -1.65 -6.89 -7.26
N ILE A 105 -1.47 -6.53 -5.99
CA ILE A 105 -1.59 -7.38 -4.80
C ILE A 105 -2.51 -6.62 -3.82
N ILE A 106 -3.68 -7.18 -3.56
CA ILE A 106 -4.69 -6.59 -2.68
C ILE A 106 -4.89 -7.53 -1.50
N TRP A 107 -4.31 -7.19 -0.35
CA TRP A 107 -4.59 -7.90 0.89
C TRP A 107 -6.09 -7.84 1.21
N GLY A 108 -6.60 -8.89 1.85
CA GLY A 108 -8.01 -9.09 2.14
C GLY A 108 -8.91 -9.10 0.91
N GLY A 109 -8.35 -9.41 -0.27
CA GLY A 109 -9.07 -9.53 -1.54
C GLY A 109 -10.30 -10.45 -1.48
N ASN A 110 -10.33 -11.40 -0.54
CA ASN A 110 -11.49 -12.27 -0.30
C ASN A 110 -12.71 -11.56 0.32
N ASN A 111 -12.59 -10.28 0.71
CA ASN A 111 -13.71 -9.45 1.16
C ASN A 111 -14.39 -8.70 0.01
N TYR A 112 -13.84 -8.79 -1.21
CA TYR A 112 -14.27 -8.09 -2.41
C TYR A 112 -14.65 -9.09 -3.52
N THR A 113 -15.39 -8.62 -4.53
CA THR A 113 -15.73 -9.42 -5.71
C THR A 113 -14.62 -9.29 -6.75
N MET A 114 -13.56 -10.09 -6.56
CA MET A 114 -12.38 -10.06 -7.41
C MET A 114 -12.54 -10.98 -8.62
N THR A 115 -11.80 -10.67 -9.70
CA THR A 115 -11.69 -11.61 -10.83
C THR A 115 -10.96 -12.90 -10.39
N PRO A 116 -11.23 -14.05 -11.03
CA PRO A 116 -10.51 -15.27 -10.73
C PRO A 116 -8.99 -15.08 -10.86
N SER A 117 -8.25 -15.53 -9.86
CA SER A 117 -6.78 -15.50 -9.87
C SER A 117 -6.20 -16.86 -9.50
N ARG A 118 -5.14 -17.23 -10.21
CA ARG A 118 -4.32 -18.43 -9.93
C ARG A 118 -3.33 -18.20 -8.80
N CYS A 119 -2.99 -16.93 -8.53
CA CYS A 119 -2.03 -16.56 -7.50
C CYS A 119 -2.71 -15.81 -6.35
N TRP A 120 -2.85 -16.50 -5.23
CA TRP A 120 -3.13 -15.89 -3.94
C TRP A 120 -1.87 -15.86 -3.09
N LEU A 121 -1.70 -14.81 -2.29
CA LEU A 121 -0.68 -14.79 -1.24
C LEU A 121 -1.35 -15.04 0.10
N VAL A 122 -0.73 -15.87 0.93
CA VAL A 122 -1.25 -16.24 2.24
C VAL A 122 -0.27 -15.77 3.30
N TRP A 123 -0.70 -14.87 4.18
CA TRP A 123 0.03 -14.59 5.41
C TRP A 123 -0.45 -15.58 6.48
N GLU A 124 0.40 -16.56 6.77
CA GLU A 124 0.18 -17.51 7.86
C GLU A 124 0.68 -16.89 9.17
N LYS A 125 -0.18 -16.93 10.18
CA LYS A 125 0.10 -16.43 11.51
C LYS A 125 0.06 -17.58 12.52
N PRO A 126 0.77 -17.49 13.66
CA PRO A 126 0.66 -18.51 14.71
C PRO A 126 -0.78 -18.73 15.14
N PHE A 127 -1.12 -19.96 15.54
CA PHE A 127 -2.47 -20.29 15.99
C PHE A 127 -2.92 -19.36 17.12
N PHE A 128 -4.13 -18.81 17.00
CA PHE A 128 -4.75 -18.05 18.08
C PHE A 128 -6.26 -18.35 18.14
N PRO A 129 -6.81 -18.82 19.28
CA PRO A 129 -8.17 -19.38 19.33
C PRO A 129 -9.30 -18.48 18.82
N THR A 130 -9.14 -17.16 18.95
CA THR A 130 -10.20 -16.18 18.66
C THR A 130 -9.92 -15.31 17.43
N MET A 131 -8.86 -15.60 16.66
CA MET A 131 -8.47 -14.80 15.50
C MET A 131 -8.19 -15.69 14.29
N SER A 132 -8.35 -15.15 13.09
CA SER A 132 -7.96 -15.88 11.87
C SER A 132 -6.47 -16.17 11.87
N ASP A 133 -6.11 -17.41 11.56
CA ASP A 133 -4.72 -17.85 11.36
C ASP A 133 -4.13 -17.36 10.04
N ASN A 134 -4.99 -17.03 9.07
CA ASN A 134 -4.56 -16.62 7.74
C ASN A 134 -5.15 -15.28 7.33
N GLU A 135 -4.39 -14.55 6.53
CA GLU A 135 -4.89 -13.46 5.71
C GLU A 135 -4.53 -13.72 4.26
N LEU A 136 -5.44 -13.38 3.35
CA LEU A 136 -5.33 -13.71 1.93
C LEU A 136 -5.15 -12.43 1.13
N ALA A 137 -4.23 -12.41 0.17
CA ALA A 137 -4.13 -11.37 -0.84
C ALA A 137 -4.55 -11.94 -2.18
N TRP A 138 -5.50 -11.26 -2.84
CA TRP A 138 -5.73 -11.47 -4.25
C TRP A 138 -4.59 -10.84 -5.04
N THR A 139 -4.20 -11.44 -6.17
CA THR A 139 -3.21 -10.83 -7.07
C THR A 139 -3.61 -10.96 -8.53
N SER A 140 -3.08 -10.07 -9.38
CA SER A 140 -3.25 -10.15 -10.83
C SER A 140 -2.27 -11.11 -11.51
N PHE A 141 -1.40 -11.79 -10.76
CA PHE A 141 -0.35 -12.63 -11.34
C PHE A 141 -0.89 -14.00 -11.77
N ASP A 142 -0.45 -14.47 -12.93
CA ASP A 142 -0.60 -15.87 -13.33
C ASP A 142 0.56 -16.71 -12.78
N LYS A 143 0.50 -16.99 -11.48
CA LYS A 143 1.50 -17.77 -10.72
C LYS A 143 0.80 -18.72 -9.75
N PRO A 144 1.49 -19.75 -9.22
CA PRO A 144 0.95 -20.53 -8.11
C PRO A 144 0.77 -19.69 -6.85
N THR A 145 -0.17 -20.10 -6.00
CA THR A 145 -0.35 -19.56 -4.65
C THR A 145 0.91 -19.76 -3.81
N LYS A 146 1.24 -18.78 -2.96
CA LYS A 146 2.39 -18.82 -2.05
C LYS A 146 1.98 -18.40 -0.64
N SER A 147 2.61 -18.98 0.37
CA SER A 147 2.42 -18.58 1.76
C SER A 147 3.70 -18.03 2.37
N PHE A 148 3.52 -17.12 3.34
CA PHE A 148 4.58 -16.54 4.15
C PHE A 148 4.16 -16.59 5.61
N ARG A 149 4.92 -17.33 6.42
CA ARG A 149 4.65 -17.48 7.85
C ARG A 149 5.38 -16.40 8.64
N ASN A 150 4.62 -15.64 9.45
CA ASN A 150 5.18 -14.61 10.30
C ASN A 150 4.27 -14.30 11.50
N ASN A 151 4.85 -13.76 12.57
CA ASN A 151 4.10 -13.39 13.77
C ASN A 151 3.15 -12.21 13.50
N ARG A 152 2.05 -12.16 14.27
CA ARG A 152 1.21 -10.95 14.37
C ARG A 152 2.07 -9.82 14.94
N ILE A 153 1.90 -8.63 14.38
CA ILE A 153 2.40 -7.41 15.01
C ILE A 153 1.20 -6.66 15.60
N GLY A 154 1.43 -6.05 16.77
CA GLY A 154 0.45 -5.19 17.43
C GLY A 154 0.56 -3.75 16.93
N ASN A 155 0.13 -2.82 17.77
CA ASN A 155 0.17 -1.39 17.51
C ASN A 155 1.60 -0.81 17.59
N VAL A 156 2.47 -1.20 16.63
CA VAL A 156 3.91 -0.87 16.66
C VAL A 156 4.14 0.61 16.36
N ASN A 157 3.44 1.21 15.39
CA ASN A 157 3.59 2.63 15.05
C ASN A 157 2.35 3.49 15.34
N GLY A 158 1.52 3.12 16.32
CA GLY A 158 0.30 3.87 16.63
C GLY A 158 -0.89 3.58 15.69
N HIS A 159 -0.74 2.66 14.72
CA HIS A 159 -1.82 2.12 13.90
C HIS A 159 -2.26 0.73 14.41
N PRO A 160 -3.57 0.49 14.64
CA PRO A 160 -4.05 -0.71 15.33
C PRO A 160 -3.89 -2.02 14.53
N THR A 161 -3.79 -1.94 13.20
CA THR A 161 -3.79 -3.11 12.29
C THR A 161 -2.69 -3.02 11.24
N GLU A 162 -1.43 -3.01 11.66
CA GLU A 162 -0.30 -2.97 10.71
C GLU A 162 0.09 -4.37 10.21
N LYS A 163 0.48 -4.45 8.94
CA LYS A 163 1.14 -5.64 8.39
C LYS A 163 2.61 -5.66 8.78
N PRO A 164 3.20 -6.83 9.08
CA PRO A 164 4.62 -6.93 9.35
C PRO A 164 5.46 -6.40 8.18
N LEU A 165 6.50 -5.60 8.47
CA LEU A 165 7.42 -5.11 7.44
C LEU A 165 8.04 -6.24 6.61
N SER A 166 8.38 -7.36 7.24
CA SER A 166 8.93 -8.51 6.53
C SER A 166 7.95 -9.18 5.56
N LEU A 167 6.64 -9.09 5.80
CA LEU A 167 5.63 -9.54 4.85
C LEU A 167 5.64 -8.65 3.60
N MET A 168 5.67 -7.32 3.78
CA MET A 168 5.71 -6.39 2.64
C MET A 168 7.04 -6.47 1.86
N VAL A 169 8.17 -6.64 2.56
CA VAL A 169 9.47 -6.91 1.90
C VAL A 169 9.37 -8.17 1.04
N TRP A 170 8.80 -9.25 1.55
CA TRP A 170 8.61 -10.48 0.78
C TRP A 170 7.74 -10.27 -0.47
N CYS A 171 6.64 -9.52 -0.35
CA CYS A 171 5.80 -9.17 -1.51
C CYS A 171 6.60 -8.37 -2.55
N VAL A 172 7.29 -7.30 -2.15
CA VAL A 172 8.04 -6.44 -3.06
C VAL A 172 9.16 -7.22 -3.75
N GLU A 173 9.92 -8.02 -3.00
CA GLU A 173 11.05 -8.78 -3.53
C GLU A 173 10.63 -9.80 -4.60
N ASN A 174 9.51 -10.51 -4.40
CA ASN A 174 9.09 -11.61 -5.27
C ASN A 174 8.19 -11.18 -6.44
N TYR A 175 7.59 -9.98 -6.36
CA TYR A 175 6.56 -9.53 -7.28
C TYR A 175 6.84 -8.15 -7.91
N SER A 176 8.07 -7.63 -7.77
CA SER A 176 8.51 -6.43 -8.47
C SER A 176 9.95 -6.55 -8.98
N ASN A 177 10.23 -5.88 -10.09
CA ASN A 177 11.60 -5.75 -10.62
C ASN A 177 12.38 -4.67 -9.84
N PRO A 178 13.72 -4.65 -9.92
CA PRO A 178 14.51 -3.49 -9.51
C PRO A 178 13.97 -2.20 -10.14
N ASP A 179 14.05 -1.08 -9.40
CA ASP A 179 13.56 0.25 -9.80
C ASP A 179 12.05 0.39 -10.11
N ALA A 180 11.27 -0.68 -9.88
CA ALA A 180 9.82 -0.69 -10.05
C ALA A 180 9.18 0.42 -9.21
N LEU A 181 8.13 1.04 -9.76
CA LEU A 181 7.30 1.99 -9.05
C LEU A 181 6.11 1.27 -8.39
N ILE A 182 6.00 1.40 -7.07
CA ILE A 182 4.98 0.73 -6.27
C ILE A 182 3.98 1.77 -5.74
N LEU A 183 2.68 1.50 -5.88
CA LEU A 183 1.61 2.33 -5.33
C LEU A 183 0.96 1.61 -4.15
N ASP A 184 0.84 2.33 -3.04
CA ASP A 184 -0.04 1.96 -1.92
C ASP A 184 -1.03 3.12 -1.66
N PRO A 185 -2.29 3.01 -2.12
CA PRO A 185 -3.31 4.04 -1.94
C PRO A 185 -3.90 4.10 -0.52
N PHE A 186 -3.53 3.15 0.35
CA PHE A 186 -3.98 3.06 1.75
C PHE A 186 -2.75 2.84 2.66
N CYS A 187 -1.72 3.65 2.46
CA CYS A 187 -0.38 3.30 2.94
C CYS A 187 -0.25 3.32 4.47
N GLY A 188 -1.16 3.97 5.19
CA GLY A 188 -1.10 4.11 6.65
C GLY A 188 0.25 4.68 7.08
N SER A 189 0.90 3.98 8.02
CA SER A 189 2.24 4.33 8.49
C SER A 189 3.37 4.04 7.49
N GLY A 190 3.06 3.67 6.25
CA GLY A 190 4.01 3.60 5.13
C GLY A 190 4.76 2.27 4.99
N THR A 191 4.31 1.18 5.60
CA THR A 191 5.05 -0.11 5.61
C THR A 191 5.40 -0.61 4.21
N THR A 192 4.48 -0.52 3.25
CA THR A 192 4.74 -0.89 1.85
C THR A 192 5.79 0.00 1.21
N CYS A 193 5.70 1.32 1.41
CA CYS A 193 6.65 2.30 0.87
C CYS A 193 8.05 2.11 1.45
N VAL A 194 8.14 1.81 2.74
CA VAL A 194 9.40 1.49 3.43
C VAL A 194 10.00 0.22 2.82
N ALA A 195 9.23 -0.86 2.67
CA ALA A 195 9.68 -2.08 2.02
C ALA A 195 10.18 -1.83 0.58
N ALA A 196 9.45 -1.02 -0.19
CA ALA A 196 9.87 -0.59 -1.52
C ALA A 196 11.22 0.11 -1.48
N LYS A 197 11.38 1.15 -0.65
CA LYS A 197 12.63 1.91 -0.56
C LYS A 197 13.81 1.04 -0.12
N MET A 198 13.63 0.18 0.88
CA MET A 198 14.68 -0.73 1.37
C MET A 198 15.21 -1.66 0.28
N LEU A 199 14.35 -2.07 -0.65
CA LEU A 199 14.70 -2.93 -1.78
C LEU A 199 15.12 -2.14 -3.03
N GLY A 200 15.32 -0.83 -2.94
CA GLY A 200 15.68 0.00 -4.11
C GLY A 200 14.55 0.15 -5.13
N ARG A 201 13.29 0.02 -4.70
CA ARG A 201 12.11 0.35 -5.51
C ARG A 201 11.66 1.78 -5.21
N ARG A 202 10.94 2.36 -6.16
CA ARG A 202 10.29 3.67 -6.00
C ARG A 202 8.88 3.47 -5.47
N TYR A 203 8.32 4.49 -4.82
CA TYR A 203 7.00 4.37 -4.22
C TYR A 203 6.11 5.61 -4.43
N ILE A 204 4.81 5.40 -4.34
CA ILE A 204 3.78 6.43 -4.13
C ILE A 204 2.93 5.91 -2.98
N GLY A 205 2.90 6.64 -1.86
CA GLY A 205 2.02 6.33 -0.73
C GLY A 205 0.91 7.37 -0.62
N ILE A 206 -0.31 6.94 -0.33
CA ILE A 206 -1.44 7.83 -0.07
C ILE A 206 -2.13 7.40 1.21
N ASP A 207 -2.45 8.34 2.09
CA ASP A 207 -3.29 8.10 3.24
C ASP A 207 -4.08 9.36 3.61
N ILE A 208 -5.29 9.21 4.13
CA ILE A 208 -6.12 10.34 4.53
C ILE A 208 -5.69 10.95 5.88
N SER A 209 -4.93 10.19 6.67
CA SER A 209 -4.45 10.60 7.99
C SER A 209 -3.14 11.35 7.89
N GLU A 210 -3.16 12.64 8.22
CA GLU A 210 -1.90 13.41 8.32
C GLU A 210 -0.96 12.80 9.37
N LYS A 211 -1.53 12.28 10.47
CA LYS A 211 -0.75 11.60 11.51
C LYS A 211 0.02 10.40 10.96
N TYR A 212 -0.63 9.54 10.17
CA TYR A 212 0.04 8.36 9.61
C TYR A 212 0.97 8.72 8.46
N CYS A 213 0.61 9.72 7.65
CA CYS A 213 1.50 10.27 6.64
C CYS A 213 2.82 10.77 7.24
N GLU A 214 2.75 11.45 8.38
CA GLU A 214 3.94 11.94 9.07
C GLU A 214 4.82 10.80 9.59
N ILE A 215 4.23 9.78 10.20
CA ILE A 215 4.95 8.57 10.61
C ILE A 215 5.60 7.88 9.39
N ALA A 216 4.89 7.79 8.27
CA ALA A 216 5.41 7.20 7.04
C ALA A 216 6.64 7.96 6.53
N ARG A 217 6.59 9.30 6.51
CA ARG A 217 7.72 10.16 6.10
C ARG A 217 8.94 9.93 6.99
N GLN A 218 8.77 9.94 8.32
CA GLN A 218 9.85 9.70 9.28
C GLN A 218 10.49 8.32 9.10
N ARG A 219 9.66 7.27 8.93
CA ARG A 219 10.16 5.91 8.67
C ARG A 219 10.93 5.82 7.36
N LEU A 220 10.47 6.53 6.33
CA LEU A 220 11.13 6.58 5.03
C LEU A 220 12.46 7.33 5.08
N GLU A 221 12.55 8.42 5.83
CA GLU A 221 13.81 9.16 6.05
C GLU A 221 14.86 8.29 6.73
N ALA A 222 14.45 7.45 7.68
CA ALA A 222 15.35 6.53 8.38
C ALA A 222 15.83 5.32 7.56
N VAL A 223 15.32 5.10 6.34
CA VAL A 223 15.80 4.00 5.47
C VAL A 223 17.12 4.39 4.81
N ASP A 224 18.19 3.68 5.18
CA ASP A 224 19.51 3.75 4.55
C ASP A 224 19.72 2.60 3.55
N THR A 225 19.56 2.87 2.26
CA THR A 225 19.69 1.87 1.19
C THR A 225 21.09 1.23 1.06
N GLY A 226 22.10 1.71 1.79
CA GLY A 226 23.41 1.08 1.87
C GLY A 226 23.48 -0.12 2.83
N VAL A 227 22.48 -0.30 3.71
CA VAL A 227 22.44 -1.38 4.71
C VAL A 227 21.64 -2.58 4.19
N PRO A 228 22.09 -3.83 4.42
CA PRO A 228 21.31 -5.01 4.05
C PRO A 228 19.91 -5.03 4.67
N VAL A 229 18.89 -5.41 3.88
CA VAL A 229 17.48 -5.44 4.28
C VAL A 229 17.25 -6.22 5.58
N LYS A 230 17.94 -7.35 5.77
CA LYS A 230 17.84 -8.19 6.98
C LYS A 230 18.27 -7.48 8.26
N GLU A 231 19.21 -6.54 8.16
CA GLU A 231 19.72 -5.75 9.29
C GLU A 231 18.81 -4.56 9.59
N GLN A 232 18.33 -3.88 8.54
CA GLN A 232 17.35 -2.79 8.67
C GLN A 232 16.02 -3.24 9.29
N GLN A 233 15.56 -4.46 8.95
CA GLN A 233 14.34 -5.04 9.53
C GLN A 233 14.42 -5.17 11.06
N LYS A 234 15.61 -5.48 11.61
CA LYS A 234 15.82 -5.55 13.06
C LYS A 234 15.81 -4.16 13.71
N GLY A 235 16.38 -3.16 13.04
CA GLY A 235 16.46 -1.78 13.54
C GLY A 235 15.11 -1.05 13.56
N GLN A 236 14.28 -1.21 12.53
CA GLN A 236 12.94 -0.58 12.51
C GLN A 236 11.99 -1.14 13.58
N MET A 237 12.18 -2.39 14.02
CA MET A 237 11.43 -2.95 15.14
C MET A 237 11.83 -2.37 16.50
N ALA A 238 13.03 -1.76 16.60
CA ALA A 238 13.58 -1.22 17.85
C ALA A 238 13.37 0.30 18.02
N MET A 239 12.93 1.02 16.97
CA MET A 239 12.78 2.49 16.99
C MET A 239 11.59 3.00 17.81
N PHE A 240 10.71 2.12 18.29
CA PHE A 240 9.58 2.51 19.14
C PHE A 240 9.58 1.64 20.40
N PRO A 241 10.08 2.14 21.55
CA PRO A 241 10.02 1.38 22.78
C PRO A 241 8.57 1.12 23.16
N ASN A 242 8.27 -0.12 23.53
CA ASN A 242 7.01 -0.48 24.20
C ASN A 242 6.78 0.51 25.34
N LYS A 243 5.71 1.30 25.27
CA LYS A 243 5.15 1.96 26.44
C LYS A 243 4.18 1.01 27.12
#